data_AF-A0A2N5T7V0-F1
#
_entry.id   AF-A0A2N5T7V0-F1
#
_cell.length_a   1.000
_cell.length_b   1.000
_cell.length_c   1.000
_cell.angle_alpha   90.00
_cell.angle_beta   90.00
_cell.angle_gamma   90.00
#
_symmetry.space_group_name_H-M   'P 1'
#
loop_
_entity.id
_entity.type
_entity.pdbx_description
1 polymer ?
#
loop_
_entity_poly.entity_id
_entity_poly.type
_entity_poly.pdbx_seq_one_letter_code
_entity_poly.pdbx_strand_id
1 'polypeptide(L)'
;MEQGVPLFSEIPMDMEGGFSTFNTTLINDPDLCYELGGNFNQFLKRYKQAASFFGCSEYKMAMQIGRFMKTEDLLTALEYMDGYDKADWKRLRAEMIEFWGEFEKPLPLYTTQDLLKLKEEFVSQGGITNYQEFKDYLAEFSEILDYLVRTEQVGRKQEATCLFVQSFTPEIQKKITRNLSINGKLLQHPDGTWKNPVWNDTTRAAET
;
A
#
# COMPACT_ATOMS: atom_id res chain seq x y z
N MET A 1 -14.30 -41.19 -18.37
CA MET A 1 -13.06 -41.84 -17.92
C MET A 1 -11.94 -40.90 -18.31
N GLU A 2 -11.49 -40.11 -17.35
CA GLU A 2 -10.41 -39.14 -17.57
C GLU A 2 -9.13 -39.88 -17.90
N GLN A 3 -8.47 -39.48 -18.98
CA GLN A 3 -7.14 -39.94 -19.30
C GLN A 3 -6.14 -39.02 -18.60
N GLY A 4 -5.47 -39.56 -17.59
CA GLY A 4 -4.38 -38.87 -16.90
C GLY A 4 -3.24 -38.56 -17.87
N VAL A 5 -2.76 -37.32 -17.83
CA VAL A 5 -1.57 -36.88 -18.56
C VAL A 5 -0.35 -37.57 -17.93
N PRO A 6 0.64 -38.07 -18.70
CA PRO A 6 1.80 -38.77 -18.13
C PRO A 6 2.69 -37.82 -17.31
N LEU A 7 3.17 -38.30 -16.17
CA LEU A 7 4.19 -37.62 -15.36
C LEU A 7 5.51 -37.56 -16.17
N PHE A 8 6.24 -36.44 -16.07
CA PHE A 8 7.46 -36.16 -16.85
C PHE A 8 8.65 -37.14 -16.61
N SER A 9 8.48 -38.17 -15.79
CA SER A 9 9.51 -39.14 -15.40
C SER A 9 9.54 -40.43 -16.22
N GLU A 10 8.63 -40.66 -17.18
CA GLU A 10 8.48 -41.94 -17.90
C GLU A 10 8.76 -41.88 -19.42
N ILE A 11 9.70 -41.04 -19.88
CA ILE A 11 10.14 -41.10 -21.30
C ILE A 11 11.26 -42.14 -21.44
N PRO A 12 11.12 -43.20 -22.28
CA PRO A 12 12.17 -44.18 -22.50
C PRO A 12 13.36 -43.55 -23.22
N MET A 13 14.57 -43.90 -22.77
CA MET A 13 15.84 -43.31 -23.18
C MET A 13 16.48 -44.12 -24.30
N ASP A 14 15.87 -44.12 -25.49
CA ASP A 14 16.45 -44.79 -26.66
C ASP A 14 15.75 -44.42 -27.98
N MET A 15 16.29 -43.42 -28.68
CA MET A 15 16.38 -43.42 -30.15
C MET A 15 17.54 -42.52 -30.60
N GLU A 16 18.53 -43.13 -31.25
CA GLU A 16 19.53 -42.43 -32.05
C GLU A 16 18.85 -41.70 -33.21
N GLY A 17 19.02 -40.38 -33.27
CA GLY A 17 18.49 -39.56 -34.36
C GLY A 17 18.64 -38.08 -34.07
N GLY A 18 19.80 -37.51 -34.44
CA GLY A 18 20.05 -36.08 -34.65
C GLY A 18 19.25 -35.07 -33.81
N PHE A 19 19.68 -34.79 -32.58
CA PHE A 19 19.22 -33.60 -31.87
C PHE A 19 19.94 -32.37 -32.43
N SER A 20 19.23 -31.63 -33.28
CA SER A 20 19.44 -30.19 -33.38
C SER A 20 19.37 -29.63 -31.95
N THR A 21 20.47 -29.06 -31.48
CA THR A 21 20.61 -28.47 -30.15
C THR A 21 19.51 -27.43 -29.92
N PHE A 22 18.42 -27.82 -29.25
CA PHE A 22 17.56 -26.86 -28.58
C PHE A 22 18.46 -26.16 -27.58
N ASN A 23 18.80 -24.90 -27.85
CA ASN A 23 19.59 -24.09 -26.94
C ASN A 23 18.75 -23.90 -25.66
N THR A 24 18.95 -24.79 -24.67
CA THR A 24 18.13 -24.87 -23.46
C THR A 24 18.58 -23.79 -22.50
N THR A 25 18.04 -22.60 -22.69
CA THR A 25 18.26 -21.47 -21.79
C THR A 25 17.53 -21.70 -20.45
N LEU A 26 18.17 -22.48 -19.57
CA LEU A 26 17.68 -22.78 -18.23
C LEU A 26 18.20 -21.72 -17.25
N ILE A 27 17.32 -21.22 -16.40
CA ILE A 27 17.74 -20.36 -15.28
C ILE A 27 18.41 -21.26 -14.24
N ASN A 28 19.65 -20.93 -13.88
CA ASN A 28 20.40 -21.66 -12.87
C ASN A 28 20.87 -20.68 -11.78
N ASP A 29 20.06 -20.55 -10.74
CA ASP A 29 20.34 -19.73 -9.56
C ASP A 29 19.83 -20.50 -8.33
N PRO A 30 20.72 -21.10 -7.51
CA PRO A 30 20.32 -21.93 -6.38
C PRO A 30 19.73 -21.12 -5.21
N ASP A 31 20.01 -19.82 -5.15
CA ASP A 31 19.51 -18.92 -4.09
C ASP A 31 18.16 -18.28 -4.47
N LEU A 32 17.70 -18.49 -5.71
CA LEU A 32 16.46 -17.96 -6.24
C LEU A 32 15.28 -18.87 -5.85
N CYS A 33 14.72 -18.72 -4.66
CA CYS A 33 13.49 -19.43 -4.30
C CYS A 33 12.45 -18.47 -3.71
N TYR A 34 11.18 -18.82 -3.89
CA TYR A 34 10.06 -18.18 -3.23
C TYR A 34 9.55 -19.07 -2.10
N GLU A 35 9.37 -18.46 -0.93
CA GLU A 35 8.79 -19.09 0.25
C GLU A 35 7.49 -18.36 0.59
N LEU A 36 6.47 -19.11 1.03
CA LEU A 36 5.18 -18.53 1.37
C LEU A 36 5.35 -17.52 2.52
N GLY A 37 4.80 -16.31 2.34
CA GLY A 37 4.97 -15.20 3.29
C GLY A 37 6.26 -14.39 3.12
N GLY A 38 7.13 -14.76 2.17
CA GLY A 38 8.27 -13.94 1.74
C GLY A 38 7.84 -12.80 0.81
N ASN A 39 8.76 -11.88 0.51
CA ASN A 39 8.51 -10.77 -0.41
C ASN A 39 8.46 -11.25 -1.87
N PHE A 40 7.25 -11.54 -2.38
CA PHE A 40 7.06 -12.08 -3.72
C PHE A 40 7.52 -11.11 -4.83
N ASN A 41 7.33 -9.79 -4.64
CA ASN A 41 7.76 -8.79 -5.61
C ASN A 41 9.28 -8.79 -5.79
N GLN A 42 10.04 -8.95 -4.71
CA GLN A 42 11.49 -9.05 -4.73
C GLN A 42 11.94 -10.35 -5.41
N PHE A 43 11.30 -11.49 -5.09
CA PHE A 43 11.54 -12.75 -5.80
C PHE A 43 11.31 -12.59 -7.30
N LEU A 44 10.15 -12.06 -7.71
CA LEU A 44 9.77 -11.90 -9.10
C LEU A 44 10.72 -10.96 -9.86
N LYS A 45 11.25 -9.92 -9.18
CA LYS A 45 12.27 -9.03 -9.72
C LYS A 45 13.58 -9.79 -9.99
N ARG A 46 14.08 -10.56 -9.02
CA ARG A 46 15.29 -11.40 -9.18
C ARG A 46 15.12 -12.45 -10.26
N TYR A 47 13.95 -13.09 -10.29
CA TYR A 47 13.61 -14.09 -11.30
C TYR A 47 13.68 -13.54 -12.73
N LYS A 48 13.14 -12.34 -12.97
CA LYS A 48 13.25 -11.68 -14.28
C LYS A 48 14.68 -11.26 -14.62
N GLN A 49 15.45 -10.81 -13.64
CA GLN A 49 16.86 -10.47 -13.85
C GLN A 49 17.66 -11.71 -14.26
N ALA A 50 17.45 -12.83 -13.58
CA ALA A 50 18.07 -14.11 -13.94
C ALA A 50 17.61 -14.56 -15.34
N ALA A 51 16.31 -14.53 -15.63
CA ALA A 51 15.77 -14.84 -16.96
C ALA A 51 16.40 -13.99 -18.06
N SER A 52 16.57 -12.68 -17.83
CA SER A 52 17.22 -11.77 -18.78
C SER A 52 18.71 -12.09 -18.94
N PHE A 53 19.42 -12.42 -17.86
CA PHE A 53 20.84 -12.78 -17.89
C PHE A 53 21.08 -14.05 -18.69
N PHE A 54 20.25 -15.07 -18.47
CA PHE A 54 20.34 -16.32 -19.21
C PHE A 54 19.80 -16.18 -20.64
N GLY A 55 18.91 -15.22 -20.92
CA GLY A 55 18.31 -15.01 -22.25
C GLY A 55 17.04 -15.83 -22.47
N CYS A 56 16.28 -16.09 -21.41
CA CYS A 56 15.02 -16.82 -21.46
C CYS A 56 13.91 -15.96 -22.11
N SER A 57 13.12 -16.58 -22.98
CA SER A 57 11.86 -15.98 -23.45
C SER A 57 10.80 -16.01 -22.34
N GLU A 58 9.77 -15.16 -22.46
CA GLU A 58 8.61 -15.17 -21.56
C GLU A 58 7.97 -16.56 -21.45
N TYR A 59 7.82 -17.29 -22.56
CA TYR A 59 7.37 -18.68 -22.56
C TYR A 59 8.27 -19.57 -21.70
N LYS A 60 9.60 -19.47 -21.85
CA LYS A 60 10.56 -20.24 -21.05
C LYS A 60 10.56 -19.84 -19.57
N MET A 61 10.16 -18.62 -19.25
CA MET A 61 9.97 -18.18 -17.88
C MET A 61 8.75 -18.88 -17.26
N ALA A 62 7.59 -18.79 -17.90
CA ALA A 62 6.38 -19.44 -17.40
C ALA A 62 6.58 -20.96 -17.17
N MET A 63 7.28 -21.63 -18.09
CA MET A 63 7.59 -23.07 -17.98
C MET A 63 8.53 -23.44 -16.81
N GLN A 64 9.34 -22.51 -16.31
CA GLN A 64 10.39 -22.83 -15.33
C GLN A 64 10.13 -22.28 -13.94
N ILE A 65 9.17 -21.36 -13.78
CA ILE A 65 8.97 -20.65 -12.51
C ILE A 65 8.59 -21.59 -11.35
N GLY A 66 7.89 -22.70 -11.63
CA GLY A 66 7.56 -23.72 -10.62
C GLY A 66 8.78 -24.33 -9.93
N ARG A 67 9.94 -24.40 -10.61
CA ARG A 67 11.20 -24.92 -10.04
C ARG A 67 11.75 -24.07 -8.89
N PHE A 68 11.27 -22.84 -8.77
CA PHE A 68 11.72 -21.88 -7.78
C PHE A 68 10.71 -21.71 -6.64
N MET A 69 9.66 -22.54 -6.59
CA MET A 69 8.74 -22.61 -5.45
C MET A 69 9.35 -23.51 -4.37
N LYS A 70 9.45 -23.03 -3.12
CA LYS A 70 10.08 -23.79 -2.03
C LYS A 70 9.23 -24.94 -1.50
N THR A 71 7.91 -24.90 -1.68
CA THR A 71 6.98 -25.91 -1.17
C THR A 71 6.08 -26.46 -2.27
N GLU A 72 5.61 -27.70 -2.09
CA GLU A 72 4.65 -28.34 -3.00
C GLU A 72 3.32 -27.58 -3.06
N ASP A 73 2.88 -26.98 -1.94
CA ASP A 73 1.66 -26.15 -1.90
C ASP A 73 1.74 -24.94 -2.83
N LEU A 74 2.92 -24.29 -2.89
CA LEU A 74 3.15 -23.15 -3.79
C LEU A 74 3.15 -23.59 -5.25
N LEU A 75 3.79 -24.72 -5.55
CA LEU A 75 3.76 -25.30 -6.89
C LEU A 75 2.34 -25.68 -7.31
N THR A 76 1.60 -26.34 -6.42
CA THR A 76 0.20 -26.71 -6.65
C THR A 76 -0.65 -25.49 -6.93
N ALA A 77 -0.52 -24.44 -6.11
CA ALA A 77 -1.26 -23.18 -6.32
C ALA A 77 -0.90 -22.50 -7.65
N LEU A 78 0.36 -22.59 -8.10
CA LEU A 78 0.79 -22.12 -9.41
C LEU A 78 0.16 -22.91 -10.56
N GLU A 79 0.06 -24.23 -10.42
CA GLU A 79 -0.54 -25.14 -11.41
C GLU A 79 -2.04 -24.89 -11.62
N TYR A 80 -2.74 -24.39 -10.60
CA TYR A 80 -4.14 -23.98 -10.72
C TYR A 80 -4.35 -22.59 -11.37
N MET A 81 -3.28 -21.85 -11.69
CA MET A 81 -3.39 -20.55 -12.36
C MET A 81 -3.53 -20.74 -13.87
N ASP A 82 -4.56 -20.14 -14.47
CA ASP A 82 -4.86 -20.27 -15.91
C ASP A 82 -3.68 -19.85 -16.83
N GLY A 83 -2.82 -18.94 -16.37
CA GLY A 83 -1.61 -18.55 -17.09
C GLY A 83 -0.54 -19.64 -17.13
N TYR A 84 -0.53 -20.59 -16.20
CA TYR A 84 0.49 -21.64 -16.09
C TYR A 84 0.33 -22.69 -17.18
N ASP A 85 -0.88 -23.22 -17.38
CA ASP A 85 -1.19 -24.27 -18.37
C ASP A 85 -0.74 -23.92 -19.79
N LYS A 86 -0.90 -22.66 -20.17
CA LYS A 86 -0.58 -22.16 -21.53
C LYS A 86 0.80 -21.54 -21.63
N ALA A 87 1.59 -21.58 -20.54
CA ALA A 87 2.84 -20.85 -20.40
C ALA A 87 2.71 -19.36 -20.80
N ASP A 88 1.55 -18.76 -20.50
CA ASP A 88 1.29 -17.34 -20.71
C ASP A 88 1.87 -16.56 -19.52
N TRP A 89 3.12 -16.16 -19.67
CA TRP A 89 3.84 -15.41 -18.65
C TRP A 89 3.12 -14.14 -18.20
N LYS A 90 2.45 -13.42 -19.10
CA LYS A 90 1.83 -12.14 -18.75
C LYS A 90 0.63 -12.37 -17.84
N ARG A 91 -0.20 -13.35 -18.21
CA ARG A 91 -1.34 -13.77 -17.40
C ARG A 91 -0.90 -14.37 -16.07
N LEU A 92 0.02 -15.34 -16.11
CA LEU A 92 0.54 -16.01 -14.92
C LEU A 92 1.16 -15.00 -13.95
N ARG A 93 1.92 -14.03 -14.46
CA ARG A 93 2.50 -12.95 -13.65
C ARG A 93 1.42 -12.13 -12.94
N ALA A 94 0.33 -11.79 -13.61
CA ALA A 94 -0.73 -11.00 -13.02
C ALA A 94 -1.41 -11.78 -11.88
N GLU A 95 -1.74 -13.05 -12.11
CA GLU A 95 -2.33 -13.96 -11.12
C GLU A 95 -1.39 -14.12 -9.92
N MET A 96 -0.10 -14.39 -10.12
CA MET A 96 0.85 -14.49 -9.01
C MET A 96 0.99 -13.19 -8.21
N ILE A 97 0.95 -12.01 -8.85
CA ILE A 97 0.99 -10.72 -8.13
C ILE A 97 -0.30 -10.50 -7.33
N GLU A 98 -1.45 -10.92 -7.86
CA GLU A 98 -2.72 -10.81 -7.17
C GLU A 98 -2.77 -11.71 -5.93
N PHE A 99 -2.28 -12.95 -6.03
CA PHE A 99 -2.31 -13.93 -4.93
C PHE A 99 -1.17 -13.78 -3.92
N TRP A 100 0.06 -13.47 -4.38
CA TRP A 100 1.26 -13.47 -3.55
C TRP A 100 2.00 -12.14 -3.52
N GLY A 101 1.71 -11.24 -4.46
CA GLY A 101 2.32 -9.92 -4.47
C GLY A 101 1.95 -9.11 -3.24
N GLU A 102 2.92 -8.39 -2.70
CA GLU A 102 2.58 -7.28 -1.82
C GLU A 102 1.89 -6.24 -2.70
N PHE A 103 0.64 -5.89 -2.38
CA PHE A 103 0.08 -4.63 -2.85
C PHE A 103 0.96 -3.53 -2.27
N GLU A 104 1.87 -2.96 -3.08
CA GLU A 104 2.43 -1.65 -2.78
C GLU A 104 1.24 -0.71 -2.70
N LYS A 105 0.76 -0.44 -1.48
CA LYS A 105 -0.27 0.57 -1.28
C LYS A 105 0.30 1.86 -1.87
N PRO A 106 -0.39 2.47 -2.85
CA PRO A 106 0.11 3.70 -3.44
C PRO A 106 0.44 4.69 -2.34
N LEU A 107 1.57 5.41 -2.49
CA LEU A 107 2.00 6.40 -1.52
C LEU A 107 0.83 7.37 -1.27
N PRO A 108 0.42 7.55 -0.01
CA PRO A 108 -0.72 8.40 0.29
C PRO A 108 -0.41 9.84 -0.14
N LEU A 109 -1.36 10.49 -0.82
CA LEU A 109 -1.24 11.89 -1.23
C LEU A 109 -1.00 12.81 -0.02
N TYR A 110 -1.70 12.54 1.08
CA TYR A 110 -1.49 13.18 2.37
C TYR A 110 -1.47 12.16 3.49
N THR A 111 -0.73 12.50 4.54
CA THR A 111 -0.60 11.75 5.80
C THR A 111 -0.91 12.64 6.99
N THR A 112 -1.05 12.05 8.17
CA THR A 112 -1.17 12.81 9.43
C THR A 112 0.05 13.70 9.70
N GLN A 113 1.21 13.37 9.14
CA GLN A 113 2.40 14.23 9.20
C GLN A 113 2.24 15.53 8.43
N ASP A 114 1.45 15.55 7.36
CA ASP A 114 1.25 16.77 6.59
C ASP A 114 0.37 17.78 7.34
N LEU A 115 -0.57 17.31 8.18
CA LEU A 115 -1.27 18.19 9.13
C LEU A 115 -0.32 18.76 10.20
N LEU A 116 0.63 17.96 10.68
CA LEU A 116 1.62 18.41 11.67
C LEU A 116 2.55 19.46 11.07
N LYS A 117 3.07 19.21 9.87
CA LYS A 117 3.91 20.17 9.13
C LYS A 117 3.17 21.47 8.88
N LEU A 118 1.91 21.40 8.42
CA LEU A 118 1.10 22.59 8.16
C LEU A 118 0.92 23.41 9.44
N LYS A 119 0.61 22.77 10.57
CA LYS A 119 0.58 23.45 11.88
C LYS A 119 1.92 24.11 12.19
N GLU A 120 3.02 23.37 12.08
CA GLU A 120 4.36 23.84 12.45
C GLU A 120 4.78 25.03 11.60
N GLU A 121 4.46 25.03 10.30
CA GLU A 121 4.70 26.14 9.40
C GLU A 121 4.03 27.42 9.89
N PHE A 122 2.71 27.39 10.12
CA PHE A 122 1.97 28.56 10.60
C PHE A 122 2.41 29.00 11.99
N VAL A 123 2.69 28.06 12.91
CA VAL A 123 3.20 28.39 14.24
C VAL A 123 4.57 29.06 14.16
N SER A 124 5.46 28.59 13.27
CA SER A 124 6.80 29.17 13.09
C SER A 124 6.77 30.59 12.52
N GLN A 125 5.73 30.93 11.75
CA GLN A 125 5.49 32.27 11.20
C GLN A 125 4.83 33.24 12.21
N GLY A 126 4.63 32.82 13.46
CA GLY A 126 4.00 33.63 14.51
C GLY A 126 2.55 33.24 14.83
N GLY A 127 2.05 32.17 14.23
CA GLY A 127 0.67 31.71 14.33
C GLY A 127 -0.27 32.50 13.42
N ILE A 128 -1.51 32.01 13.30
CA ILE A 128 -2.56 32.67 12.53
C ILE A 128 -3.02 33.93 13.27
N THR A 129 -2.86 35.10 12.65
CA THR A 129 -3.12 36.40 13.30
C THR A 129 -4.22 37.23 12.64
N ASN A 130 -4.53 36.96 11.37
CA ASN A 130 -5.56 37.69 10.63
C ASN A 130 -6.52 36.76 9.87
N TYR A 131 -7.60 37.35 9.37
CA TYR A 131 -8.70 36.61 8.74
C TYR A 131 -8.29 35.93 7.42
N GLN A 132 -7.36 36.52 6.66
CA GLN A 132 -6.91 35.92 5.40
C GLN A 132 -6.06 34.68 5.67
N GLU A 133 -5.09 34.78 6.58
CA GLU A 133 -4.30 33.63 7.06
C GLU A 133 -5.19 32.52 7.61
N PHE A 134 -6.25 32.88 8.34
CA PHE A 134 -7.23 31.91 8.84
C PHE A 134 -7.93 31.17 7.71
N LYS A 135 -8.38 31.88 6.66
CA LYS A 135 -9.08 31.26 5.52
C LYS A 135 -8.16 30.33 4.75
N ASP A 136 -6.93 30.75 4.50
CA ASP A 136 -5.94 29.97 3.75
C ASP A 136 -5.58 28.70 4.54
N TYR A 137 -5.29 28.86 5.84
CA TYR A 137 -5.04 27.73 6.73
C TYR A 137 -6.23 26.76 6.82
N LEU A 138 -7.45 27.27 6.97
CA LEU A 138 -8.65 26.45 7.05
C LEU A 138 -8.88 25.65 5.76
N ALA A 139 -8.63 26.24 4.60
CA ALA A 139 -8.79 25.59 3.31
C ALA A 139 -7.81 24.41 3.17
N GLU A 140 -6.51 24.65 3.40
CA GLU A 140 -5.46 23.63 3.30
C GLU A 140 -5.65 22.53 4.34
N PHE A 141 -5.90 22.89 5.60
CA PHE A 141 -6.13 21.92 6.67
C PHE A 141 -7.35 21.05 6.38
N SER A 142 -8.44 21.65 5.85
CA SER A 142 -9.65 20.91 5.50
C SER A 142 -9.43 19.96 4.34
N GLU A 143 -8.69 20.36 3.32
CA GLU A 143 -8.36 19.51 2.16
C GLU A 143 -7.57 18.26 2.59
N ILE A 144 -6.52 18.45 3.40
CA ILE A 144 -5.73 17.36 3.95
C ILE A 144 -6.61 16.45 4.83
N LEU A 145 -7.38 17.03 5.76
CA LEU A 145 -8.22 16.26 6.67
C LEU A 145 -9.32 15.48 5.95
N ASP A 146 -9.94 16.05 4.91
CA ASP A 146 -10.93 15.38 4.07
C ASP A 146 -10.33 14.17 3.35
N TYR A 147 -9.10 14.29 2.84
CA TYR A 147 -8.38 13.16 2.27
C TYR A 147 -8.12 12.06 3.31
N LEU A 148 -7.66 12.42 4.50
CA LEU A 148 -7.34 11.46 5.57
C LEU A 148 -8.58 10.70 6.06
N VAL A 149 -9.72 11.39 6.20
CA VAL A 149 -10.99 10.74 6.57
C VAL A 149 -11.49 9.83 5.43
N ARG A 150 -11.44 10.29 4.17
CA ARG A 150 -11.85 9.49 3.01
C ARG A 150 -11.00 8.23 2.83
N THR A 151 -9.72 8.29 3.20
CA THR A 151 -8.78 7.16 3.13
C THR A 151 -8.68 6.37 4.43
N GLU A 152 -9.58 6.63 5.38
CA GLU A 152 -9.68 5.92 6.68
C GLU A 152 -8.40 6.00 7.54
N GLN A 153 -7.49 6.93 7.23
CA GLN A 153 -6.31 7.21 8.06
C GLN A 153 -6.68 7.92 9.37
N VAL A 154 -7.79 8.67 9.36
CA VAL A 154 -8.40 9.32 10.52
C VAL A 154 -9.87 8.94 10.56
N GLY A 155 -10.38 8.53 11.72
CA GLY A 155 -11.76 8.03 11.82
C GLY A 155 -12.79 9.15 11.62
N ARG A 156 -12.57 10.30 12.25
CA ARG A 156 -13.48 11.45 12.17
C ARG A 156 -12.73 12.77 12.20
N LYS A 157 -13.26 13.80 11.55
CA LYS A 157 -12.67 15.16 11.55
C LYS A 157 -12.44 15.73 12.96
N GLN A 158 -13.28 15.35 13.92
CA GLN A 158 -13.16 15.75 15.33
C GLN A 158 -11.84 15.31 15.97
N GLU A 159 -11.19 14.26 15.48
CA GLU A 159 -9.91 13.81 16.02
C GLU A 159 -8.80 14.85 15.78
N ALA A 160 -8.93 15.68 14.74
CA ALA A 160 -7.96 16.71 14.38
C ALA A 160 -8.25 18.10 14.99
N THR A 161 -9.34 18.30 15.75
CA THR A 161 -9.72 19.64 16.24
C THR A 161 -8.72 20.20 17.25
N CYS A 162 -8.12 19.34 18.09
CA CYS A 162 -7.08 19.78 19.02
C CYS A 162 -5.85 20.31 18.25
N LEU A 163 -5.43 19.58 17.20
CA LEU A 163 -4.32 19.98 16.34
C LEU A 163 -4.61 21.30 15.62
N PHE A 164 -5.82 21.45 15.09
CA PHE A 164 -6.28 22.69 14.46
C PHE A 164 -6.18 23.88 15.41
N VAL A 165 -6.74 23.78 16.63
CA VAL A 165 -6.73 24.85 17.63
C VAL A 165 -5.30 25.22 18.04
N GLN A 166 -4.40 24.25 18.17
CA GLN A 166 -3.01 24.49 18.55
C GLN A 166 -2.20 25.31 17.53
N SER A 167 -2.75 25.56 16.34
CA SER A 167 -2.07 26.28 15.26
C SER A 167 -2.28 27.80 15.34
N PHE A 168 -3.20 28.24 16.20
CA PHE A 168 -3.46 29.64 16.48
C PHE A 168 -2.55 30.17 17.61
N THR A 169 -2.45 31.50 17.73
CA THR A 169 -1.78 32.13 18.86
C THR A 169 -2.47 31.78 20.20
N PRO A 170 -1.75 31.79 21.34
CA PRO A 170 -2.35 31.51 22.65
C PRO A 170 -3.57 32.39 22.99
N GLU A 171 -3.57 33.63 22.53
CA GLU A 171 -4.69 34.57 22.68
C GLU A 171 -5.94 34.07 21.94
N ILE A 172 -5.78 33.63 20.70
CA ILE A 172 -6.89 33.12 19.88
C ILE A 172 -7.34 31.74 20.37
N GLN A 173 -6.42 30.87 20.78
CA GLN A 173 -6.75 29.59 21.41
C GLN A 173 -7.69 29.77 22.63
N LYS A 174 -7.38 30.75 23.49
CA LYS A 174 -8.22 31.10 24.64
C LYS A 174 -9.60 31.59 24.21
N LYS A 175 -9.68 32.40 23.15
CA LYS A 175 -10.96 32.87 22.58
C LYS A 175 -11.79 31.71 22.05
N ILE A 176 -11.21 30.84 21.21
CA ILE A 176 -11.88 29.66 20.66
C ILE A 176 -12.42 28.78 21.78
N THR A 177 -11.56 28.43 22.75
CA THR A 177 -11.93 27.60 23.90
C THR A 177 -13.08 28.22 24.69
N ARG A 178 -13.00 29.53 25.00
CA ARG A 178 -14.06 30.24 25.70
C ARG A 178 -15.37 30.24 24.93
N ASN A 179 -15.32 30.43 23.61
CA ASN A 179 -16.50 30.45 22.76
C ASN A 179 -17.18 29.07 22.71
N LEU A 180 -16.39 28.00 22.64
CA LEU A 180 -16.90 26.62 22.71
C LEU A 180 -17.49 26.30 24.09
N SER A 181 -16.88 26.78 25.18
CA SER A 181 -17.42 26.64 26.55
C SER A 181 -18.78 27.32 26.70
N ILE A 182 -18.89 28.61 26.30
CA ILE A 182 -20.12 29.40 26.46
C ILE A 182 -21.28 28.78 25.67
N ASN A 183 -21.00 28.22 24.50
CA ASN A 183 -22.01 27.59 23.65
C ASN A 183 -22.30 26.13 24.01
N GLY A 184 -21.75 25.61 25.12
CA GLY A 184 -21.98 24.23 25.58
C GLY A 184 -21.43 23.16 24.63
N LYS A 185 -20.42 23.51 23.82
CA LYS A 185 -19.83 22.62 22.79
C LYS A 185 -18.61 21.85 23.28
N LEU A 186 -18.08 22.19 24.45
CA LEU A 186 -17.09 21.37 25.15
C LEU A 186 -17.81 20.39 26.07
N LEU A 187 -17.76 19.11 25.68
CA LEU A 187 -18.35 18.02 26.44
C LEU A 187 -17.25 17.26 27.19
N GLN A 188 -17.61 16.68 28.33
CA GLN A 188 -16.75 15.72 29.03
C GLN A 188 -17.23 14.30 28.80
N HIS A 189 -16.31 13.37 28.79
CA HIS A 189 -16.59 11.96 29.02
C HIS A 189 -16.97 11.74 30.49
N PRO A 190 -17.67 10.64 30.82
CA PRO A 190 -17.97 10.28 32.22
C PRO A 190 -16.73 10.15 33.13
N ASP A 191 -15.55 9.92 32.55
CA ASP A 191 -14.26 9.84 33.25
C ASP A 191 -13.61 11.22 33.51
N GLY A 192 -14.26 12.32 33.10
CA GLY A 192 -13.77 13.68 33.26
C GLY A 192 -12.82 14.17 32.16
N THR A 193 -12.47 13.32 31.18
CA THR A 193 -11.66 13.75 30.03
C THR A 193 -12.50 14.60 29.06
N TRP A 194 -11.87 15.61 28.46
CA TRP A 194 -12.55 16.47 27.50
C TRP A 194 -12.73 15.74 26.15
N LYS A 195 -13.95 15.73 25.64
CA LYS A 195 -14.24 15.31 24.27
C LYS A 195 -13.74 16.37 23.31
N ASN A 196 -13.16 15.92 22.20
CA ASN A 196 -12.88 16.82 21.09
C ASN A 196 -14.20 17.47 20.61
N PRO A 197 -14.23 18.80 20.47
CA PRO A 197 -15.40 19.51 19.94
C PRO A 197 -15.72 19.04 18.51
N VAL A 198 -16.95 19.28 18.06
CA VAL A 198 -17.34 18.98 16.67
C VAL A 198 -16.58 19.90 15.71
N TRP A 199 -16.03 19.36 14.62
CA TRP A 199 -15.21 20.10 13.64
C TRP A 199 -15.87 21.40 13.17
N ASN A 200 -17.16 21.36 12.81
CA ASN A 200 -17.90 22.54 12.35
C ASN A 200 -18.09 23.59 13.46
N ASP A 201 -18.23 23.15 14.72
CA ASP A 201 -18.34 24.07 15.85
C ASP A 201 -16.97 24.71 16.16
N THR A 202 -15.88 23.95 16.02
CA THR A 202 -14.50 24.45 16.20
C THR A 202 -14.10 25.48 15.16
N THR A 203 -14.36 25.19 13.89
CA THR A 203 -14.04 26.11 12.78
C THR A 203 -14.84 27.40 12.90
N ARG A 204 -16.15 27.31 13.20
CA ARG A 204 -16.99 28.49 13.49
C ARG A 204 -16.51 29.29 14.70
N ALA A 205 -16.03 28.63 15.75
CA ALA A 205 -15.48 29.31 16.93
C ALA A 205 -14.16 30.03 16.64
N ALA A 206 -13.47 29.68 15.55
CA ALA A 206 -12.22 30.31 15.11
C ALA A 206 -12.43 31.47 14.12
N GLU A 207 -13.64 31.67 13.58
CA GLU A 207 -13.99 32.79 12.68
C GLU A 207 -14.11 34.16 13.40
N THR A 208 -13.59 34.30 14.63
CA THR A 208 -13.84 35.44 15.54
C THR A 208 -12.84 36.57 15.49
#